data_AF-A0A2V1CXX5-F1
#
_entry.id   AF-A0A2V1CXX5-F1
#
_cell.length_a   1.000
_cell.length_b   1.000
_cell.length_c   1.000
_cell.angle_alpha   90.00
_cell.angle_beta   90.00
_cell.angle_gamma   90.00
#
_symmetry.space_group_name_H-M   'P 1'
#
loop_
_entity.id
_entity.type
_entity.pdbx_description
1 polymer ?
#
loop_
_entity_poly.entity_id
_entity_poly.type
_entity_poly.pdbx_seq_one_letter_code
_entity_poly.pdbx_strand_id
1 'polypeptide(L)'
;TKRSFWRLFAAAWERSVTVSNIKSAFSSPGIFPLEPEKVLKSIKAKTPSPRNSDNDLKRKTPGSVRGVRRLAKEIHKEQAVHTAKMGEIIRACGKLAIQNDILQHEVTGLRAALVEEKKKRKRGKGMGLFDKERPGEAQFFSPEKVAAVRRRAEEVEIERRLKKSLAEEKRIQQAREKEEKAQAKTEK
;
A
#
# COMPACT_ATOMS: atom_id res chain seq x y z
N THR A 1 4.80 -16.57 7.00
CA THR A 1 5.87 -17.59 7.07
C THR A 1 6.97 -17.10 8.00
N LYS A 2 7.74 -17.99 8.66
CA LYS A 2 8.82 -17.58 9.60
C LYS A 2 9.80 -16.54 9.02
N ARG A 3 10.02 -16.54 7.69
CA ARG A 3 10.84 -15.54 6.96
C ARG A 3 10.29 -14.11 6.94
N SER A 4 8.98 -13.92 6.87
CA SER A 4 8.38 -12.57 6.83
C SER A 4 8.15 -11.99 8.23
N PHE A 5 8.09 -12.85 9.25
CA PHE A 5 7.86 -12.46 10.63
C PHE A 5 8.87 -11.40 11.09
N TRP A 6 10.18 -11.65 10.96
CA TRP A 6 11.19 -10.73 11.47
C TRP A 6 11.12 -9.36 10.79
N ARG A 7 10.90 -9.28 9.48
CA ARG A 7 10.77 -8.00 8.77
C ARG A 7 9.56 -7.18 9.25
N LEU A 8 8.42 -7.84 9.43
CA LEU A 8 7.21 -7.17 9.91
C LEU A 8 7.34 -6.78 11.38
N PHE A 9 7.87 -7.69 12.21
CA PHE A 9 8.10 -7.47 13.62
C PHE A 9 9.11 -6.34 13.85
N ALA A 10 10.27 -6.38 13.21
CA ALA A 10 11.30 -5.35 13.35
C ALA A 10 10.77 -3.97 12.95
N ALA A 11 10.08 -3.86 11.81
CA ALA A 11 9.48 -2.60 11.38
C ALA A 11 8.40 -2.08 12.35
N ALA A 12 7.61 -2.98 12.95
CA ALA A 12 6.63 -2.62 13.97
C ALA A 12 7.31 -2.20 15.28
N TRP A 13 8.34 -2.94 15.70
CA TRP A 13 9.13 -2.72 16.90
C TRP A 13 9.87 -1.38 16.85
N GLU A 14 10.57 -1.08 15.76
CA GLU A 14 11.26 0.20 15.55
C GLU A 14 10.30 1.39 15.61
N ARG A 15 9.06 1.21 15.13
CA ARG A 15 8.02 2.24 15.21
C ARG A 15 7.39 2.37 16.58
N SER A 16 7.22 1.27 17.31
CA SER A 16 6.50 1.26 18.60
C SER A 16 7.42 1.53 19.79
N VAL A 17 8.60 0.92 19.82
CA VAL A 17 9.56 0.96 20.94
C VAL A 17 10.53 2.12 20.75
N THR A 18 9.99 3.34 20.76
CA THR A 18 10.77 4.58 20.78
C THR A 18 10.78 5.16 22.19
N VAL A 19 11.85 5.89 22.56
CA VAL A 19 11.95 6.56 23.87
C VAL A 19 10.75 7.49 24.10
N SER A 20 10.29 8.18 23.05
CA SER A 20 9.10 9.04 23.11
C SER A 20 7.84 8.24 23.44
N ASN A 21 7.59 7.13 22.74
CA ASN A 21 6.42 6.28 22.99
C ASN A 21 6.46 5.64 24.37
N ILE A 22 7.63 5.18 24.83
CA ILE A 22 7.81 4.63 26.17
C ILE A 22 7.51 5.69 27.23
N LYS A 23 8.12 6.88 27.14
CA LYS A 23 7.85 7.99 28.06
C LYS A 23 6.36 8.39 28.04
N SER A 24 5.75 8.45 26.86
CA SER A 24 4.32 8.74 26.72
C SER A 24 3.46 7.65 27.38
N ALA A 25 3.83 6.38 27.27
CA ALA A 25 3.09 5.27 27.86
C ALA A 25 3.11 5.32 29.39
N PHE A 26 4.24 5.68 30.01
CA PHE A 26 4.35 5.86 31.47
C PHE A 26 3.74 7.18 31.96
N SER A 27 3.78 8.22 31.14
CA SER A 27 3.20 9.54 31.45
C SER A 27 1.68 9.56 31.31
N SER A 28 1.08 8.70 30.48
CA SER A 28 -0.37 8.62 30.30
C SER A 28 -1.15 8.30 31.60
N PRO A 29 -0.78 7.27 32.38
CA PRO A 29 -1.39 7.01 33.68
C PRO A 29 -0.88 7.93 34.80
N GLY A 30 0.06 8.84 34.51
CA GLY A 30 0.70 9.67 35.53
C GLY A 30 1.59 8.90 36.50
N ILE A 31 2.11 7.73 36.09
CA ILE A 31 3.04 6.92 36.90
C ILE A 31 4.43 7.56 36.86
N PHE A 32 4.90 7.90 35.65
CA PHE A 32 6.18 8.58 35.47
C PHE A 32 6.12 9.59 34.30
N PRO A 33 6.32 10.89 34.57
CA PRO A 33 6.45 11.53 35.89
C PRO A 33 5.21 11.31 36.76
N LEU A 34 5.37 11.35 38.10
CA LEU A 34 4.29 11.10 39.05
C LEU A 34 3.29 12.27 39.02
N GLU A 35 2.21 12.10 38.25
CA GLU A 35 1.17 13.10 37.99
C GLU A 35 -0.23 12.47 38.08
N PRO A 36 -0.70 12.09 39.29
CA PRO A 36 -1.97 11.39 39.48
C PRO A 36 -3.19 12.19 39.00
N GLU A 37 -3.11 13.53 39.05
CA GLU A 37 -4.19 14.41 38.59
C GLU A 37 -4.48 14.30 37.09
N LYS A 38 -3.52 13.84 36.28
CA LYS A 38 -3.67 13.75 34.83
C LYS A 38 -4.79 12.81 34.43
N VAL A 39 -4.91 11.68 35.14
CA VAL A 39 -6.00 10.72 34.96
C VAL A 39 -7.33 11.35 35.42
N LEU A 40 -7.33 12.06 36.55
CA LEU A 40 -8.53 12.74 37.06
C LEU A 40 -9.04 13.84 36.09
N LYS A 41 -8.14 14.60 35.45
CA LYS A 41 -8.47 15.61 34.43
C LYS A 41 -9.05 14.98 33.16
N SER A 42 -8.63 13.77 32.80
CA SER A 42 -9.18 13.02 31.66
C SER A 42 -10.64 12.59 31.87
N ILE A 43 -11.06 12.36 33.11
CA ILE A 43 -12.42 11.91 33.45
C ILE A 43 -13.42 13.08 33.43
N LYS A 44 -12.95 14.31 33.68
CA LYS A 44 -13.78 15.51 33.62
C LYS A 44 -14.29 15.72 32.18
N ALA A 45 -15.61 15.83 32.02
CA ALA A 45 -16.25 16.04 30.73
C ALA A 45 -15.68 17.31 30.07
N LYS A 46 -15.14 17.18 28.85
CA LYS A 46 -14.67 18.34 28.09
C LYS A 46 -15.88 19.17 27.65
N THR A 47 -15.89 20.45 28.03
CA THR A 47 -16.79 21.46 27.47
C THR A 47 -16.66 21.47 25.95
N PRO A 48 -17.75 21.37 25.17
CA PRO A 48 -17.67 21.42 23.72
C PRO A 48 -17.05 22.74 23.26
N SER A 49 -16.04 22.66 22.40
CA SER A 49 -15.42 23.85 21.80
C SER A 49 -16.42 24.62 20.93
N PRO A 50 -16.32 25.96 20.86
CA PRO A 50 -17.20 26.78 20.02
C PRO A 50 -17.16 26.36 18.55
N ARG A 51 -18.31 26.44 17.88
CA ARG A 51 -18.50 26.07 16.47
C ARG A 51 -17.90 27.17 15.59
N ASN A 52 -16.67 26.98 15.10
CA ASN A 52 -16.09 27.89 14.09
C ASN A 52 -16.79 27.65 12.74
N SER A 53 -17.60 28.63 12.30
CA SER A 53 -18.47 28.58 11.11
C SER A 53 -17.78 28.85 9.78
N ASP A 54 -16.56 29.41 9.77
CA ASP A 54 -16.10 30.13 8.57
C ASP A 54 -15.23 29.30 7.59
N ASN A 55 -15.11 27.98 7.76
CA ASN A 55 -14.23 27.14 6.93
C ASN A 55 -14.94 26.06 6.09
N ASP A 56 -16.27 26.07 6.02
CA ASP A 56 -17.04 25.00 5.35
C ASP A 56 -16.75 24.89 3.85
N LEU A 57 -16.44 26.00 3.17
CA LEU A 57 -16.13 26.03 1.73
C LEU A 57 -14.75 25.43 1.38
N LYS A 58 -13.86 25.18 2.36
CA LYS A 58 -12.52 24.60 2.13
C LYS A 58 -12.39 23.15 2.60
N ARG A 59 -13.48 22.52 3.05
CA ARG A 59 -13.42 21.16 3.59
C ARG A 59 -13.20 20.14 2.47
N LYS A 60 -12.06 19.45 2.52
CA LYS A 60 -11.73 18.36 1.59
C LYS A 60 -12.66 17.16 1.83
N THR A 61 -13.20 16.58 0.75
CA THR A 61 -13.99 15.36 0.82
C THR A 61 -13.21 14.25 1.53
N PRO A 62 -13.78 13.59 2.55
CA PRO A 62 -13.06 12.58 3.30
C PRO A 62 -12.85 11.33 2.44
N GLY A 63 -11.59 11.02 2.15
CA GLY A 63 -11.20 9.77 1.48
C GLY A 63 -10.94 8.59 2.41
N SER A 64 -11.00 8.79 3.74
CA SER A 64 -10.70 7.76 4.74
C SER A 64 -11.91 7.46 5.62
N VAL A 65 -11.95 6.24 6.17
CA VAL A 65 -13.01 5.79 7.11
C VAL A 65 -13.14 6.73 8.31
N ARG A 66 -12.01 7.19 8.84
CA ARG A 66 -11.97 8.14 9.96
C ARG A 66 -12.59 9.48 9.59
N GLY A 67 -12.34 9.96 8.37
CA GLY A 67 -12.93 11.18 7.83
C GLY A 67 -14.44 11.06 7.69
N VAL A 68 -14.94 9.98 7.08
CA VAL A 68 -16.37 9.71 6.92
C VAL A 68 -17.07 9.65 8.28
N ARG A 69 -16.47 8.97 9.26
CA ARG A 69 -17.04 8.88 10.63
C ARG A 69 -17.07 10.24 11.34
N ARG A 70 -16.09 11.11 11.10
CA ARG A 70 -16.09 12.48 11.67
C ARG A 70 -17.22 13.30 11.09
N LEU A 71 -17.38 13.32 9.77
CA LEU A 71 -18.50 14.01 9.13
C LEU A 71 -19.85 13.48 9.60
N ALA A 72 -20.01 12.15 9.70
CA ALA A 72 -21.23 11.56 10.24
C ALA A 72 -21.55 12.07 11.66
N LYS A 73 -20.55 12.17 12.53
CA LYS A 73 -20.71 12.73 13.89
C LYS A 73 -21.06 14.22 13.88
N GLU A 74 -20.54 14.99 12.94
CA GLU A 74 -20.86 16.41 12.79
C GLU A 74 -22.30 16.57 12.32
N ILE A 75 -22.71 15.81 11.30
CA ILE A 75 -24.08 15.75 10.81
C ILE A 75 -25.05 15.39 11.97
N HIS A 76 -24.69 14.41 12.79
CA HIS A 76 -25.44 14.03 14.01
C HIS A 76 -25.51 15.10 15.10
N LYS A 77 -24.61 16.07 15.11
CA LYS A 77 -24.68 17.21 16.03
C LYS A 77 -25.52 18.35 15.48
N GLU A 78 -25.59 18.50 14.16
CA GLU A 78 -26.26 19.61 13.48
C GLU A 78 -27.74 19.35 13.24
N GLN A 79 -28.13 18.09 13.01
CA GLN A 79 -29.52 17.69 12.85
C GLN A 79 -29.91 16.70 13.95
N ALA A 80 -30.81 17.12 14.84
CA ALA A 80 -31.35 16.27 15.91
C ALA A 80 -32.22 15.11 15.38
N VAL A 81 -32.76 15.25 14.16
CA VAL A 81 -33.58 14.24 13.49
C VAL A 81 -32.98 13.92 12.13
N HIS A 82 -32.47 12.70 11.97
CA HIS A 82 -32.04 12.20 10.67
C HIS A 82 -33.10 11.33 10.03
N THR A 83 -33.24 11.47 8.71
CA THR A 83 -34.01 10.53 7.92
C THR A 83 -33.27 9.18 7.87
N ALA A 84 -34.02 8.07 7.90
CA ALA A 84 -33.43 6.73 7.82
C ALA A 84 -32.50 6.56 6.60
N LYS A 85 -32.85 7.20 5.47
CA LYS A 85 -32.06 7.25 4.24
C LYS A 85 -30.67 7.88 4.43
N MET A 86 -30.56 8.93 5.25
CA MET A 86 -29.26 9.55 5.54
C MET A 86 -28.35 8.59 6.31
N GLY A 87 -28.91 7.84 7.25
CA GLY A 87 -28.19 6.79 7.97
C GLY A 87 -27.70 5.67 7.05
N GLU A 88 -28.48 5.29 6.04
CA GLU A 88 -28.08 4.31 5.02
C GLU A 88 -26.90 4.83 4.18
N ILE A 89 -26.93 6.09 3.75
CA ILE A 89 -25.85 6.72 2.99
C ILE A 89 -24.56 6.73 3.83
N ILE A 90 -24.63 7.16 5.09
CA ILE A 90 -23.46 7.18 5.99
C ILE A 90 -22.86 5.77 6.14
N ARG A 91 -23.70 4.75 6.30
CA ARG A 91 -23.24 3.34 6.37
C ARG A 91 -22.59 2.90 5.06
N ALA A 92 -23.19 3.21 3.92
CA ALA A 92 -22.65 2.88 2.61
C ALA A 92 -21.29 3.56 2.36
N CYS A 93 -21.17 4.86 2.66
CA CYS A 93 -19.90 5.59 2.59
C CYS A 93 -18.83 4.97 3.50
N GLY A 94 -19.21 4.58 4.73
CA GLY A 94 -18.32 3.88 5.64
C GLY A 94 -17.82 2.54 5.08
N LYS A 95 -18.73 1.74 4.50
CA LYS A 95 -18.41 0.45 3.87
C LYS A 95 -17.45 0.64 2.69
N LEU A 96 -17.72 1.59 1.80
CA LEU A 96 -16.87 1.90 0.65
C LEU A 96 -15.49 2.38 1.07
N ALA A 97 -15.41 3.25 2.08
CA ALA A 97 -14.12 3.72 2.59
C ALA A 97 -13.28 2.58 3.18
N ILE A 98 -13.89 1.64 3.91
CA ILE A 98 -13.20 0.45 4.45
C ILE A 98 -12.69 -0.42 3.30
N GLN A 99 -13.54 -0.68 2.30
CA GLN A 99 -13.15 -1.47 1.13
C GLN A 99 -12.00 -0.81 0.38
N ASN A 100 -12.00 0.51 0.23
CA ASN A 100 -10.92 1.24 -0.41
C ASN A 100 -9.61 1.11 0.37
N ASP A 101 -9.64 1.29 1.69
CA ASP A 101 -8.46 1.13 2.55
C ASP A 101 -7.88 -0.30 2.43
N ILE A 102 -8.73 -1.34 2.46
CA ILE A 102 -8.32 -2.74 2.26
C ILE A 102 -7.66 -2.93 0.90
N LEU A 103 -8.31 -2.46 -0.18
CA LEU A 103 -7.78 -2.58 -1.53
C LEU A 103 -6.43 -1.86 -1.69
N GLN A 104 -6.28 -0.67 -1.10
CA GLN A 104 -5.00 0.05 -1.12
C GLN A 104 -3.89 -0.76 -0.42
N HIS A 105 -4.19 -1.35 0.73
CA HIS A 105 -3.26 -2.20 1.45
C HIS A 105 -2.90 -3.47 0.67
N GLU A 106 -3.88 -4.13 0.04
CA GLU A 106 -3.66 -5.29 -0.82
C GLU A 106 -2.80 -4.95 -2.03
N VAL A 107 -3.13 -3.88 -2.77
CA VAL A 107 -2.35 -3.43 -3.93
C VAL A 107 -0.91 -3.13 -3.51
N THR A 108 -0.73 -2.45 -2.38
CA THR A 108 0.61 -2.15 -1.85
C THR A 108 1.37 -3.42 -1.47
N GLY A 109 0.70 -4.36 -0.80
CA GLY A 109 1.26 -5.66 -0.42
C GLY A 109 1.64 -6.52 -1.62
N LEU A 110 0.78 -6.60 -2.64
CA LEU A 110 1.03 -7.33 -3.88
C LEU A 110 2.20 -6.72 -4.66
N ARG A 111 2.27 -5.39 -4.75
CA ARG A 111 3.42 -4.70 -5.36
C ARG A 111 4.72 -5.04 -4.64
N ALA A 112 4.73 -5.01 -3.31
CA ALA A 112 5.90 -5.37 -2.51
C ALA A 112 6.30 -6.84 -2.70
N ALA A 113 5.33 -7.75 -2.66
CA ALA A 113 5.55 -9.19 -2.86
C ALA A 113 6.10 -9.49 -4.25
N LEU A 114 5.60 -8.80 -5.28
CA LEU A 114 6.08 -8.95 -6.66
C LEU A 114 7.54 -8.50 -6.80
N VAL A 115 7.93 -7.41 -6.14
CA VAL A 115 9.33 -6.96 -6.10
C VAL A 115 10.21 -7.99 -5.39
N GLU A 116 9.76 -8.52 -4.26
CA GLU A 116 10.50 -9.53 -3.49
C GLU A 116 10.66 -10.85 -4.26
N GLU A 117 9.61 -11.32 -4.91
CA GLU A 117 9.66 -12.52 -5.76
C GLU A 117 10.59 -12.32 -6.97
N LYS A 118 10.56 -11.15 -7.62
CA LYS A 118 11.53 -10.80 -8.68
C LYS A 118 12.97 -10.84 -8.15
N LYS A 119 13.24 -10.26 -6.98
CA LYS A 119 14.56 -10.30 -6.34
C LYS A 119 14.99 -11.73 -6.02
N LYS A 120 14.09 -12.55 -5.49
CA LYS A 120 14.33 -13.97 -5.19
C LYS A 120 14.70 -14.76 -6.44
N ARG A 121 13.96 -14.57 -7.54
CA ARG A 121 14.25 -15.22 -8.84
C ARG A 121 15.59 -14.78 -9.41
N LYS A 122 15.96 -13.50 -9.29
CA LYS A 122 17.29 -13.01 -9.70
C LYS A 122 18.41 -13.65 -8.89
N ARG A 123 18.26 -13.78 -7.57
CA ARG A 123 19.28 -14.40 -6.70
C ARG A 123 19.50 -15.90 -6.97
N GLY A 124 18.44 -16.63 -7.32
CA GLY A 124 18.54 -18.06 -7.63
C GLY A 124 19.13 -18.37 -9.01
N LYS A 125 19.26 -17.36 -9.88
CA LYS A 125 19.78 -17.56 -11.24
C LYS A 125 21.30 -17.34 -11.23
N GLY A 126 22.06 -18.39 -11.51
CA GLY A 126 23.51 -18.28 -11.68
C GLY A 126 23.85 -17.27 -12.78
N MET A 127 24.85 -16.43 -12.55
CA MET A 127 25.28 -15.42 -13.54
C MET A 127 25.95 -16.03 -14.78
N GLY A 128 26.24 -17.34 -14.80
CA GLY A 128 26.94 -17.98 -15.92
C GLY A 128 28.37 -17.48 -16.07
N LEU A 129 28.99 -17.06 -14.97
CA LEU A 129 30.36 -16.55 -14.94
C LEU A 129 31.39 -17.68 -15.13
N PHE A 130 31.05 -18.88 -14.65
CA PHE A 130 31.88 -20.07 -14.72
C PHE A 130 32.00 -20.58 -16.15
N ASP A 131 33.24 -20.82 -16.57
CA ASP A 131 33.54 -21.58 -17.77
C ASP A 131 33.29 -23.06 -17.50
N LYS A 132 32.41 -23.67 -18.31
CA LYS A 132 32.01 -25.07 -18.19
C LYS A 132 32.95 -26.00 -18.94
N GLU A 133 33.71 -25.49 -19.90
CA GLU A 133 34.62 -26.30 -20.71
C GLU A 133 35.87 -26.68 -19.90
N ARG A 134 36.24 -25.84 -18.91
CA ARG A 134 37.42 -26.03 -18.06
C ARG A 134 37.07 -25.84 -16.57
N PRO A 135 36.37 -26.79 -15.96
CA PRO A 135 35.89 -26.67 -14.59
C PRO A 135 36.99 -26.80 -13.53
N GLY A 136 38.14 -27.40 -13.88
CA GLY A 136 39.26 -27.65 -12.96
C GLY A 136 40.36 -26.58 -12.96
N GLU A 137 40.30 -25.61 -13.87
CA GLU A 137 41.29 -24.53 -13.95
C GLU A 137 40.91 -23.35 -13.03
N ALA A 138 41.90 -22.62 -12.55
CA ALA A 138 41.67 -21.40 -11.78
C ALA A 138 41.01 -20.33 -12.67
N GLN A 139 39.78 -19.93 -12.35
CA GLN A 139 39.03 -18.93 -13.12
C GLN A 139 39.07 -17.56 -12.43
N PHE A 140 39.50 -16.53 -13.14
CA PHE A 140 39.53 -15.16 -12.64
C PHE A 140 38.26 -14.39 -12.99
N PHE A 141 37.72 -13.65 -12.01
CA PHE A 141 36.51 -12.84 -12.15
C PHE A 141 36.82 -11.37 -11.89
N SER A 142 37.20 -10.63 -12.94
CA SER A 142 37.37 -9.19 -12.84
C SER A 142 36.03 -8.46 -12.71
N PRO A 143 35.98 -7.28 -12.07
CA PRO A 143 34.77 -6.46 -12.00
C PRO A 143 34.17 -6.16 -13.38
N GLU A 144 35.01 -5.95 -14.38
CA GLU A 144 34.58 -5.68 -15.77
C GLU A 144 33.87 -6.89 -16.40
N LYS A 145 34.42 -8.10 -16.22
CA LYS A 145 33.80 -9.35 -16.69
C LYS A 145 32.43 -9.56 -16.05
N VAL A 146 32.30 -9.29 -14.75
CA VAL A 146 31.01 -9.33 -14.04
C VAL A 146 30.03 -8.29 -14.59
N ALA A 147 30.49 -7.06 -14.83
CA ALA A 147 29.65 -5.99 -15.37
C ALA A 147 29.15 -6.30 -16.80
N ALA A 148 29.99 -6.89 -17.65
CA ALA A 148 29.59 -7.31 -18.99
C ALA A 148 28.49 -8.37 -18.96
N VAL A 149 28.60 -9.36 -18.08
CA VAL A 149 27.59 -10.41 -17.90
C VAL A 149 26.27 -9.84 -17.39
N ARG A 150 26.32 -8.88 -16.45
CA ARG A 150 25.12 -8.17 -15.98
C ARG A 150 24.42 -7.40 -17.10
N ARG A 151 25.17 -6.66 -17.92
CA ARG A 151 24.62 -5.92 -19.07
C ARG A 151 23.91 -6.83 -20.07
N ARG A 152 24.56 -7.94 -20.47
CA ARG A 152 23.93 -8.95 -21.35
C ARG A 152 22.65 -9.54 -20.76
N ALA A 153 22.63 -9.81 -19.46
CA ALA A 153 21.44 -10.33 -18.78
C ALA A 153 20.28 -9.32 -18.78
N GLU A 154 20.58 -8.02 -18.63
CA GLU A 154 19.61 -6.94 -18.70
C GLU A 154 19.05 -6.75 -20.12
N GLU A 155 19.92 -6.76 -21.13
CA GLU A 155 19.56 -6.68 -22.56
C GLU A 155 18.60 -7.82 -22.94
N VAL A 156 18.93 -9.07 -22.58
CA VAL A 156 18.06 -10.24 -22.83
C VAL A 156 16.72 -10.11 -22.10
N GLU A 157 16.70 -9.51 -20.90
CA GLU A 157 15.44 -9.27 -20.17
C GLU A 157 14.59 -8.18 -20.85
N ILE A 158 15.21 -7.12 -21.36
CA ILE A 158 14.55 -6.05 -22.11
C ILE A 158 13.96 -6.59 -23.41
N GLU A 159 14.74 -7.32 -24.22
CA GLU A 159 14.26 -7.95 -25.45
C GLU A 159 13.06 -8.88 -25.20
N ARG A 160 13.14 -9.68 -24.13
CA ARG A 160 12.04 -10.58 -23.76
C ARG A 160 10.77 -9.82 -23.36
N ARG A 161 10.91 -8.65 -22.73
CA ARG A 161 9.76 -7.79 -22.39
C ARG A 161 9.17 -7.15 -23.64
N LEU A 162 10.00 -6.63 -24.54
CA LEU A 162 9.56 -6.06 -25.82
C LEU A 162 8.83 -7.12 -26.67
N LYS A 163 9.37 -8.33 -26.78
CA LYS A 163 8.70 -9.43 -27.50
C LYS A 163 7.33 -9.78 -26.91
N LYS A 164 7.18 -9.69 -25.57
CA LYS A 164 5.90 -9.92 -24.90
C LYS A 164 4.91 -8.79 -25.14
N SER A 165 5.32 -7.52 -25.03
CA SER A 165 4.44 -6.38 -25.28
C SER A 165 3.93 -6.39 -26.72
N LEU A 166 4.81 -6.64 -27.69
CA LEU A 166 4.43 -6.77 -29.10
C LEU A 166 3.43 -7.92 -29.34
N ALA A 167 3.59 -9.05 -28.64
CA ALA A 167 2.64 -10.16 -28.73
C ALA A 167 1.28 -9.83 -28.10
N GLU A 168 1.26 -9.08 -26.99
CA GLU A 168 0.03 -8.60 -26.35
C GLU A 168 -0.70 -7.58 -27.22
N GLU A 169 0.02 -6.60 -27.78
CA GLU A 169 -0.55 -5.60 -28.71
C GLU A 169 -1.18 -6.26 -29.93
N LYS A 170 -0.49 -7.23 -30.54
CA LYS A 170 -1.05 -8.02 -31.66
C LYS A 170 -2.33 -8.76 -31.27
N ARG A 171 -2.39 -9.34 -30.07
CA ARG A 171 -3.60 -10.01 -29.57
C ARG A 171 -4.75 -9.03 -29.37
N ILE A 172 -4.47 -7.85 -28.85
CA ILE A 172 -5.48 -6.79 -28.65
C ILE A 172 -6.01 -6.29 -29.99
N GLN A 173 -5.14 -6.04 -30.97
CA GLN A 173 -5.56 -5.66 -32.33
C GLN A 173 -6.46 -6.71 -32.96
N GLN A 174 -6.05 -7.98 -32.93
CA GLN A 174 -6.86 -9.08 -33.47
C GLN A 174 -8.22 -9.22 -32.75
N ALA A 175 -8.30 -8.94 -31.46
CA ALA A 175 -9.55 -8.96 -30.72
C ALA A 175 -10.48 -7.81 -31.17
N ARG A 176 -9.95 -6.59 -31.29
CA ARG A 176 -10.69 -5.41 -31.78
C ARG A 176 -11.21 -5.61 -33.20
N GLU A 177 -10.37 -6.10 -34.11
CA GLU A 177 -10.79 -6.40 -35.49
C GLU A 177 -11.91 -7.44 -35.56
N LYS A 178 -11.92 -8.42 -34.64
CA LYS A 178 -13.01 -9.41 -34.55
C LYS A 178 -14.30 -8.79 -34.02
N GLU A 179 -14.22 -7.93 -33.01
CA GLU A 179 -15.37 -7.21 -32.46
C GLU A 179 -15.98 -6.26 -33.51
N GLU A 180 -15.17 -5.48 -34.22
CA GLU A 180 -15.63 -4.59 -35.30
C GLU A 180 -16.30 -5.38 -36.44
N LYS A 181 -15.71 -6.52 -36.85
CA LYS A 181 -16.33 -7.40 -37.85
C LYS A 181 -17.62 -8.06 -37.38
N ALA A 182 -17.76 -8.33 -36.08
CA ALA A 182 -18.99 -8.86 -35.52
C ALA A 182 -20.09 -7.81 -35.49
N GLN A 183 -19.77 -6.57 -35.09
CA GLN A 183 -20.70 -5.43 -35.08
C GLN A 183 -21.18 -5.07 -36.50
N ALA A 184 -20.28 -5.04 -37.48
CA ALA A 184 -20.64 -4.77 -38.88
C ALA A 184 -21.51 -5.87 -39.53
N LYS A 185 -21.57 -7.08 -38.95
CA LYS A 185 -22.46 -8.16 -39.39
C LYS A 185 -23.83 -8.13 -38.72
N THR A 186 -23.96 -7.50 -37.56
CA THR A 186 -25.24 -7.33 -36.87
C THR A 186 -26.01 -6.08 -37.32
N GLU A 187 -25.32 -5.11 -37.93
CA GLU A 187 -25.92 -3.88 -38.48
C GLU A 187 -26.34 -3.99 -39.96
N LYS A 188 -26.09 -5.13 -40.62
CA LYS A 188 -26.56 -5.48 -41.97
C LYS A 188 -27.68 -6.50 -41.90
#